data_AF-A0A953Y4U4-F1
#
_entry.id   AF-A0A953Y4U4-F1
#
_cell.length_a   1.000
_cell.length_b   1.000
_cell.length_c   1.000
_cell.angle_alpha   90.00
_cell.angle_beta   90.00
_cell.angle_gamma   90.00
#
_symmetry.space_group_name_H-M   'P 1'
#
loop_
_entity.id
_entity.type
_entity.pdbx_description
1 polymer ?
#
loop_
_entity_poly.entity_id
_entity_poly.type
_entity_poly.pdbx_seq_one_letter_code
_entity_poly.pdbx_strand_id
1 'polypeptide(L)'
;MEKPPADRPPAPVERDDVRVAAHRCPYCRDDVASTEGVVCRECLTRHHPGCWDEAGRCSSCGSGVRLEVPSATRAAGSPRSGPACALPRCEEPARWEGNRLRLGPRPFPLCDRHGHAVRFRAILGGGFVGVCLTGASWAEAYGAVVDHDSVLGGMALLTAVFAALGFVVAFHAWRRGLRRLD
;
A
#
# COMPACT_ATOMS: atom_id res chain seq x y z
N MET A 1 40.06 -16.27 -20.03
CA MET A 1 39.82 -14.83 -20.32
C MET A 1 38.57 -14.43 -19.56
N GLU A 2 38.74 -13.79 -18.41
CA GLU A 2 37.64 -13.33 -17.58
C GLU A 2 37.04 -12.06 -18.22
N LYS A 3 35.71 -12.05 -18.43
CA LYS A 3 35.01 -10.92 -19.04
C LYS A 3 35.01 -9.76 -18.02
N PRO A 4 35.48 -8.55 -18.39
CA PRO A 4 35.48 -7.41 -17.49
C PRO A 4 34.07 -7.17 -16.93
N PRO A 5 33.94 -6.83 -15.63
CA PRO A 5 32.65 -6.48 -15.07
C PRO A 5 32.06 -5.31 -15.85
N ALA A 6 30.79 -5.43 -16.23
CA ALA A 6 30.11 -4.37 -16.97
C ALA A 6 30.08 -3.11 -16.10
N ASP A 7 30.74 -2.04 -16.56
CA ASP A 7 30.71 -0.74 -15.90
C ASP A 7 29.25 -0.30 -15.74
N ARG A 8 28.89 0.00 -14.49
CA ARG A 8 27.58 0.54 -14.20
C ARG A 8 27.46 1.91 -14.89
N PRO A 9 26.33 2.22 -15.56
CA PRO A 9 26.15 3.54 -16.15
C PRO A 9 26.38 4.61 -15.08
N PRO A 10 27.04 5.74 -15.43
CA PRO A 10 27.20 6.84 -14.50
C PRO A 10 25.83 7.31 -14.01
N ALA A 11 25.78 7.76 -12.75
CA ALA A 11 24.56 8.33 -12.19
C ALA A 11 24.10 9.54 -13.03
N PRO A 12 22.78 9.74 -13.24
CA PRO A 12 22.26 10.92 -13.91
C PRO A 12 22.75 12.20 -13.20
N VAL A 13 23.37 13.10 -13.96
CA VAL A 13 23.79 14.42 -13.48
C VAL A 13 22.71 15.43 -13.86
N GLU A 14 22.22 16.19 -12.89
CA GLU A 14 21.27 17.28 -13.13
C GLU A 14 21.98 18.43 -13.86
N ARG A 15 21.37 18.94 -14.93
CA ARG A 15 21.94 19.95 -15.82
C ARG A 15 21.01 21.16 -15.92
N ASP A 16 21.37 22.24 -15.24
CA ASP A 16 20.60 23.50 -15.23
C ASP A 16 20.76 24.32 -16.52
N ASP A 17 21.75 23.96 -17.36
CA ASP A 17 22.04 24.63 -18.63
C ASP A 17 21.12 24.19 -19.77
N VAL A 18 20.37 23.08 -19.60
CA VAL A 18 19.47 22.54 -20.61
C VAL A 18 18.04 23.02 -20.35
N ARG A 19 17.65 24.11 -21.02
CA ARG A 19 16.24 24.53 -21.06
C ARG A 19 15.54 23.89 -22.26
N VAL A 20 14.53 23.07 -22.01
CA VAL A 20 13.66 22.56 -23.08
C VAL A 20 12.75 23.70 -23.51
N ALA A 21 13.01 24.26 -24.69
CA ALA A 21 12.15 25.29 -25.27
C ALA A 21 10.74 24.72 -25.47
N ALA A 22 9.72 25.51 -25.12
CA ALA A 22 8.33 25.15 -25.38
C ALA A 22 8.13 24.90 -26.88
N HIS A 23 7.28 23.92 -27.22
CA HIS A 23 6.94 23.64 -28.62
C HIS A 23 6.11 24.80 -29.18
N ARG A 24 6.48 25.37 -30.33
CA ARG A 24 5.71 26.43 -31.01
C ARG A 24 4.88 25.87 -32.15
N CYS A 25 3.65 26.36 -32.29
CA CYS A 25 2.77 26.03 -33.41
C CYS A 25 3.29 26.71 -34.68
N PRO A 26 3.61 25.98 -35.76
CA PRO A 26 4.09 26.61 -37.00
C PRO A 26 3.07 27.50 -37.70
N TYR A 27 1.78 27.37 -37.36
CA TYR A 27 0.68 28.12 -37.97
C TYR A 27 0.59 29.53 -37.37
N CYS A 28 0.29 29.65 -36.07
CA CYS A 28 0.16 30.96 -35.40
C CYS A 28 1.48 31.48 -34.81
N ARG A 29 2.51 30.63 -34.68
CA ARG A 29 3.82 30.92 -34.06
C ARG A 29 3.82 31.13 -32.54
N ASP A 30 2.69 30.86 -31.89
CA ASP A 30 2.55 30.86 -30.44
C ASP A 30 2.95 29.52 -29.83
N ASP A 31 3.25 29.53 -28.52
CA ASP A 31 3.61 28.33 -27.77
C ASP A 31 2.40 27.37 -27.62
N VAL A 32 2.65 26.07 -27.69
CA VAL A 32 1.68 24.99 -27.54
C VAL A 32 2.00 24.23 -26.25
N ALA A 33 1.03 24.13 -25.34
CA ALA A 33 1.19 23.35 -24.12
C ALA A 33 1.46 21.87 -24.47
N SER A 34 2.34 21.21 -23.73
CA SER A 34 2.68 19.80 -23.97
C SER A 34 1.48 18.85 -23.79
N THR A 35 0.52 19.26 -22.96
CA THR A 35 -0.68 18.50 -22.60
C THR A 35 -1.89 18.77 -23.49
N GLU A 36 -1.87 19.86 -24.25
CA GLU A 36 -3.02 20.34 -25.04
C GLU A 36 -2.52 20.66 -26.45
N GLY A 37 -2.72 19.73 -27.38
CA GLY A 37 -2.26 19.91 -28.75
C GLY A 37 -2.49 18.69 -29.62
N VAL A 38 -2.56 18.95 -30.91
CA VAL A 38 -2.60 17.94 -31.97
C VAL A 38 -1.18 17.75 -32.47
N VAL A 39 -0.76 16.50 -32.70
CA VAL A 39 0.57 16.18 -33.21
C VAL A 39 0.44 15.66 -34.63
N CYS A 40 1.20 16.19 -35.58
CA CYS A 40 1.27 15.62 -36.92
C CYS A 40 1.90 14.22 -36.85
N ARG A 41 1.26 13.20 -37.43
CA ARG A 41 1.80 11.83 -37.39
C ARG A 41 3.15 11.69 -38.09
N GLU A 42 3.36 12.44 -39.17
CA GLU A 42 4.52 12.29 -40.05
C GLU A 42 5.76 13.03 -39.55
N CYS A 43 5.61 14.27 -39.08
CA CYS A 43 6.74 15.10 -38.64
C CYS A 43 6.77 15.38 -37.14
N LEU A 44 5.81 14.85 -36.37
CA LEU A 44 5.66 15.03 -34.92
C LEU A 44 5.58 16.49 -34.44
N THR A 45 5.32 17.42 -35.35
CA THR A 45 5.15 18.83 -35.02
C THR A 45 3.80 19.06 -34.34
N ARG A 46 3.81 19.87 -33.28
CA ARG A 46 2.62 20.21 -32.48
C ARG A 46 1.88 21.41 -33.05
N HIS A 47 0.57 21.34 -33.04
CA HIS A 47 -0.35 22.39 -33.42
C HIS A 47 -1.41 22.57 -32.33
N HIS A 48 -1.93 23.79 -32.17
CA HIS A 48 -3.17 23.97 -31.42
C HIS A 48 -4.32 23.27 -32.16
N PRO A 49 -5.30 22.70 -31.47
CA PRO A 49 -6.45 22.04 -32.12
C PRO A 49 -7.16 22.95 -33.12
N GLY A 50 -7.46 24.20 -32.74
CA GLY A 50 -8.09 25.17 -33.63
C GLY A 50 -7.25 25.51 -34.86
N CYS A 51 -5.94 25.71 -34.70
CA CYS A 51 -5.05 25.97 -35.83
C CYS A 51 -4.94 24.77 -36.79
N TRP A 52 -5.00 23.54 -36.27
CA TRP A 52 -5.04 22.35 -37.11
C TRP A 52 -6.34 22.27 -37.91
N ASP A 53 -7.48 22.48 -37.24
CA ASP A 53 -8.79 22.40 -37.88
C ASP A 53 -8.99 23.51 -38.93
N GLU A 54 -8.48 24.71 -38.67
CA GLU A 54 -8.49 25.83 -39.62
C GLU A 54 -7.59 25.57 -40.85
N ALA A 55 -6.37 25.07 -40.63
CA ALA A 55 -5.45 24.77 -41.74
C ALA A 55 -5.82 23.51 -42.53
N GLY A 56 -6.51 22.55 -41.89
CA GLY A 56 -6.85 21.22 -42.42
C GLY A 56 -5.66 20.26 -42.61
N ARG A 57 -4.41 20.74 -42.44
CA ARG A 57 -3.16 19.98 -42.62
C ARG A 57 -2.01 20.62 -41.85
N CYS A 58 -0.96 19.83 -41.60
CA CYS A 58 0.25 20.31 -40.96
C CYS A 58 0.92 21.43 -41.76
N SER A 59 1.15 22.59 -41.16
CA SER A 59 1.82 23.72 -41.82
C SER A 59 3.32 23.49 -42.05
N SER A 60 3.95 22.51 -41.39
CA SER A 60 5.37 22.18 -41.59
C SER A 60 5.62 21.17 -42.71
N CYS A 61 4.82 20.10 -42.81
CA CYS A 61 5.05 19.03 -43.81
C CYS A 61 3.89 18.82 -44.79
N GLY A 62 2.75 19.48 -44.62
CA GLY A 62 1.58 19.36 -45.49
C GLY A 62 0.71 18.11 -45.29
N SER A 63 1.08 17.18 -44.40
CA SER A 63 0.28 15.98 -44.11
C SER A 63 -1.05 16.31 -43.42
N GLY A 64 -2.13 15.64 -43.83
CA GLY A 64 -3.45 15.72 -43.21
C GLY A 64 -3.69 14.71 -42.08
N VAL A 65 -2.70 13.88 -41.73
CA VAL A 65 -2.86 12.86 -40.69
C VAL A 65 -2.38 13.37 -39.34
N ARG A 66 -3.27 13.34 -38.35
CA ARG A 66 -3.00 13.76 -36.97
C ARG A 66 -3.05 12.60 -35.99
N LEU A 67 -2.20 12.68 -34.97
CA LEU A 67 -2.32 11.91 -33.74
C LEU A 67 -3.07 12.78 -32.74
N GLU A 68 -4.23 12.30 -32.31
CA GLU A 68 -4.92 12.89 -31.17
C GLU A 68 -4.13 12.47 -29.93
N VAL A 69 -3.48 13.45 -29.29
CA VAL A 69 -3.01 13.24 -27.93
C VAL A 69 -4.29 13.00 -27.14
N PRO A 70 -4.46 11.86 -26.46
CA PRO A 70 -5.58 11.67 -25.56
C PRO A 70 -5.53 12.87 -24.66
N SER A 71 -6.48 13.78 -24.84
CA SER A 71 -6.56 14.94 -23.99
C SER A 71 -6.53 14.33 -22.61
N ALA A 72 -5.64 14.81 -21.76
CA ALA A 72 -5.81 14.62 -20.34
C ALA A 72 -7.05 15.43 -19.94
N THR A 73 -8.18 15.27 -20.66
CA THR A 73 -9.54 15.35 -20.18
C THR A 73 -9.42 14.72 -18.84
N ARG A 74 -9.42 15.61 -17.87
CA ARG A 74 -9.27 15.34 -16.48
C ARG A 74 -10.10 14.08 -16.27
N ALA A 75 -9.47 13.00 -15.83
CA ALA A 75 -10.17 11.99 -15.06
C ALA A 75 -10.64 12.63 -13.72
N ALA A 76 -11.25 13.81 -13.80
CA ALA A 76 -12.12 14.40 -12.82
C ALA A 76 -13.37 13.53 -12.85
N GLY A 77 -13.33 12.42 -12.11
CA GLY A 77 -14.53 11.87 -11.53
C GLY A 77 -15.26 10.77 -12.28
N SER A 78 -14.71 10.14 -13.31
CA SER A 78 -15.11 8.75 -13.56
C SER A 78 -14.19 7.87 -12.71
N PRO A 79 -14.64 7.36 -11.54
CA PRO A 79 -13.88 6.34 -10.86
C PRO A 79 -13.73 5.22 -11.89
N ARG A 80 -12.51 4.98 -12.36
CA ARG A 80 -12.19 3.69 -12.99
C ARG A 80 -12.61 2.68 -11.94
N SER A 81 -13.73 2.01 -12.18
CA SER A 81 -14.04 0.77 -11.50
C SER A 81 -12.86 -0.13 -11.84
N GLY A 82 -11.89 -0.20 -10.92
CA GLY A 82 -10.91 -1.27 -10.96
C GLY A 82 -11.67 -2.59 -11.04
N PRO A 83 -11.04 -3.67 -11.53
CA PRO A 83 -11.65 -4.99 -11.43
C PRO A 83 -12.18 -5.17 -10.01
N ALA A 84 -13.47 -5.52 -9.90
CA ALA A 84 -14.10 -5.74 -8.61
C ALA A 84 -13.18 -6.65 -7.79
N CYS A 85 -12.92 -6.25 -6.54
CA CYS A 85 -12.04 -7.00 -5.67
C CYS A 85 -12.55 -8.46 -5.63
N ALA A 86 -11.73 -9.42 -6.03
CA ALA A 86 -12.12 -10.83 -6.17
C ALA A 86 -12.45 -11.53 -4.84
N LEU A 87 -12.48 -10.78 -3.73
CA LEU A 87 -12.88 -11.29 -2.43
C LEU A 87 -14.41 -11.26 -2.29
N PRO A 88 -15.05 -12.39 -1.94
CA PRO A 88 -16.47 -12.39 -1.64
C PRO A 88 -16.74 -11.46 -0.45
N ARG A 89 -17.56 -10.40 -0.68
CA ARG A 89 -17.97 -9.32 0.25
C ARG A 89 -17.19 -7.99 0.26
N CYS A 90 -16.28 -7.74 -0.68
CA CYS A 90 -15.73 -6.37 -0.83
C CYS A 90 -16.60 -5.55 -1.80
N GLU A 91 -17.51 -4.73 -1.26
CA GLU A 91 -18.34 -3.81 -2.05
C GLU A 91 -17.62 -2.48 -2.41
N GLU A 92 -16.44 -2.20 -1.83
CA GLU A 92 -15.69 -0.98 -2.13
C GLU A 92 -14.73 -1.13 -3.31
N PRO A 93 -14.74 -0.21 -4.29
CA PRO A 93 -13.84 -0.26 -5.44
C PRO A 93 -12.41 0.08 -5.05
N ALA A 94 -11.45 -0.74 -5.50
CA ALA A 94 -10.03 -0.45 -5.34
C ALA A 94 -9.65 0.86 -6.08
N ARG A 95 -8.97 1.77 -5.38
CA ARG A 95 -8.50 3.04 -5.96
C ARG A 95 -7.01 2.94 -6.30
N TRP A 96 -6.67 3.36 -7.51
CA TRP A 96 -5.28 3.49 -7.94
C TRP A 96 -4.72 4.85 -7.50
N GLU A 97 -3.55 4.85 -6.87
CA GLU A 97 -2.82 6.09 -6.50
C GLU A 97 -1.37 5.97 -7.00
N GLY A 98 -1.09 6.62 -8.14
CA GLY A 98 0.16 6.43 -8.89
C GLY A 98 0.25 5.04 -9.53
N ASN A 99 1.43 4.40 -9.48
CA ASN A 99 1.64 3.02 -9.96
C ASN A 99 1.45 1.96 -8.86
N ARG A 100 0.77 2.31 -7.77
CA ARG A 100 0.45 1.40 -6.66
C ARG A 100 -1.06 1.35 -6.45
N LEU A 101 -1.56 0.15 -6.23
CA LEU A 101 -2.93 -0.06 -5.77
C LEU A 101 -2.96 0.32 -4.28
N ARG A 102 -3.55 1.48 -3.93
CA ARG A 102 -3.80 1.83 -2.53
C ARG A 102 -5.22 1.39 -2.19
N LEU A 103 -5.32 0.34 -1.38
CA LEU A 103 -6.54 0.12 -0.62
C LEU A 103 -6.72 1.35 0.29
N GLY A 104 -7.83 2.07 0.14
CA GLY A 104 -8.05 3.32 0.85
C GLY A 104 -7.87 3.18 2.37
N PRO A 105 -7.52 4.27 3.08
CA PRO A 105 -7.48 4.25 4.54
C PRO A 105 -8.90 3.98 5.05
N ARG A 106 -9.14 2.74 5.47
CA ARG A 106 -10.44 2.31 5.98
C ARG A 106 -10.91 3.25 7.09
N PRO A 107 -12.11 3.84 7.03
CA PRO A 107 -12.78 4.43 8.19
C PRO A 107 -13.41 3.37 9.10
N PHE A 108 -13.19 2.08 8.85
CA PHE A 108 -13.65 1.00 9.74
C PHE A 108 -12.52 0.44 10.59
N PRO A 109 -12.42 0.84 11.88
CA PRO A 109 -11.52 0.22 12.86
C PRO A 109 -11.99 -1.17 13.32
N LEU A 110 -12.97 -1.80 12.64
CA LEU A 110 -13.61 -3.02 13.10
C LEU A 110 -13.00 -4.32 12.57
N CYS A 111 -12.21 -4.30 11.48
CA CYS A 111 -11.59 -5.53 10.95
C CYS A 111 -10.17 -5.82 11.45
N ASP A 112 -9.49 -4.90 12.14
CA ASP A 112 -8.18 -5.17 12.73
C ASP A 112 -8.25 -5.43 14.26
N ARG A 113 -9.36 -5.01 14.89
CA ARG A 113 -9.57 -5.20 16.33
C ARG A 113 -10.12 -6.58 16.70
N HIS A 114 -10.79 -7.28 15.78
CA HIS A 114 -11.28 -8.65 16.04
C HIS A 114 -10.29 -9.76 15.65
N GLY A 115 -9.40 -9.56 14.67
CA GLY A 115 -8.37 -10.56 14.35
C GLY A 115 -7.35 -10.76 15.49
N HIS A 116 -6.97 -9.66 16.15
CA HIS A 116 -6.06 -9.72 17.29
C HIS A 116 -6.77 -10.01 18.62
N ALA A 117 -7.98 -9.48 18.88
CA ALA A 117 -8.69 -9.78 20.12
C ALA A 117 -9.20 -11.23 20.20
N VAL A 118 -9.60 -11.85 19.07
CA VAL A 118 -10.04 -13.26 19.08
C VAL A 118 -8.84 -14.20 19.22
N ARG A 119 -7.67 -13.88 18.62
CA ARG A 119 -6.44 -14.66 18.85
C ARG A 119 -5.88 -14.46 20.26
N PHE A 120 -5.96 -13.26 20.85
CA PHE A 120 -5.52 -13.04 22.22
C PHE A 120 -6.43 -13.73 23.24
N ARG A 121 -7.75 -13.74 23.01
CA ARG A 121 -8.72 -14.43 23.86
C ARG A 121 -8.66 -15.95 23.69
N ALA A 122 -8.30 -16.46 22.51
CA ALA A 122 -8.05 -17.88 22.30
C ALA A 122 -6.71 -18.36 22.91
N ILE A 123 -5.65 -17.55 22.89
CA ILE A 123 -4.37 -17.92 23.49
C ILE A 123 -4.44 -17.86 25.03
N LEU A 124 -5.07 -16.82 25.61
CA LEU A 124 -5.21 -16.71 27.06
C LEU A 124 -6.33 -17.61 27.62
N GLY A 125 -7.44 -17.79 26.90
CA GLY A 125 -8.53 -18.67 27.31
C GLY A 125 -8.22 -20.15 27.11
N GLY A 126 -7.60 -20.52 25.98
CA GLY A 126 -7.22 -21.90 25.66
C GLY A 126 -6.01 -22.39 26.45
N GLY A 127 -5.02 -21.51 26.69
CA GLY A 127 -3.85 -21.86 27.49
C GLY A 127 -4.19 -22.14 28.96
N PHE A 128 -5.09 -21.37 29.57
CA PHE A 128 -5.50 -21.58 30.96
C PHE A 128 -6.30 -22.88 31.14
N VAL A 129 -7.26 -23.16 30.24
CA VAL A 129 -8.03 -24.42 30.29
C VAL A 129 -7.12 -25.63 30.06
N GLY A 130 -6.15 -25.52 29.14
CA GLY A 130 -5.14 -26.57 28.92
C GLY A 130 -4.32 -26.87 30.17
N VAL A 131 -3.77 -25.84 30.83
CA VAL A 131 -2.97 -26.00 32.06
C VAL A 131 -3.78 -26.60 33.21
N CYS A 132 -5.04 -26.21 33.39
CA CYS A 132 -5.90 -26.78 34.42
C CYS A 132 -6.21 -28.26 34.16
N LEU A 133 -6.43 -28.66 32.90
CA LEU A 133 -6.76 -30.05 32.55
C LEU A 133 -5.55 -30.98 32.62
N THR A 134 -4.36 -30.54 32.23
CA THR A 134 -3.13 -31.34 32.46
C THR A 134 -2.71 -31.33 33.94
N GLY A 135 -2.95 -30.27 34.71
CA GLY A 135 -2.67 -30.28 36.15
C GLY A 135 -3.46 -31.36 36.89
N ALA A 136 -4.73 -31.56 36.53
CA ALA A 136 -5.59 -32.57 37.14
C ALA A 136 -5.13 -34.02 36.84
N SER A 137 -4.65 -34.29 35.62
CA SER A 137 -4.16 -35.63 35.26
C SER A 137 -2.82 -35.98 35.89
N TRP A 138 -1.98 -34.99 36.18
CA TRP A 138 -0.72 -35.21 36.91
C TRP A 138 -0.93 -35.48 38.41
N ALA A 139 -1.98 -34.91 39.02
CA ALA A 139 -2.29 -35.14 40.43
C ALA A 139 -2.65 -36.60 40.74
N GLU A 140 -3.36 -37.29 39.82
CA GLU A 140 -3.68 -38.71 39.96
C GLU A 140 -2.46 -39.62 39.76
N ALA A 141 -1.52 -39.22 38.89
CA ALA A 141 -0.30 -39.99 38.64
C ALA A 141 0.76 -39.86 39.75
N TYR A 142 0.82 -38.72 40.46
CA TYR A 142 1.89 -38.42 41.44
C TYR A 142 1.44 -38.38 42.90
N GLY A 143 0.15 -38.62 43.20
CA GLY A 143 -0.44 -38.52 44.54
C GLY A 143 0.16 -39.44 45.62
N ALA A 144 1.05 -40.37 45.26
CA ALA A 144 1.71 -41.26 46.21
C ALA A 144 3.10 -40.78 46.69
N VAL A 145 3.70 -39.74 46.08
CA VAL A 145 5.13 -39.41 46.30
C VAL A 145 5.37 -37.97 46.76
N VAL A 146 4.40 -37.06 46.63
CA VAL A 146 4.61 -35.62 46.89
C VAL A 146 3.64 -35.09 47.95
N ASP A 147 4.18 -34.34 48.91
CA ASP A 147 3.41 -33.67 49.96
C ASP A 147 2.44 -32.63 49.36
N HIS A 148 1.21 -32.61 49.85
CA HIS A 148 0.12 -31.80 49.32
C HIS A 148 0.44 -30.30 49.37
N ASP A 149 1.13 -29.86 50.43
CA ASP A 149 1.51 -28.46 50.62
C ASP A 149 2.52 -27.98 49.56
N SER A 150 3.40 -28.87 49.09
CA SER A 150 4.38 -28.55 48.04
C SER A 150 3.70 -28.38 46.68
N VAL A 151 2.67 -29.18 46.41
CA VAL A 151 1.89 -29.08 45.16
C VAL A 151 1.09 -27.78 45.12
N LEU A 152 0.43 -27.42 46.23
CA LEU A 152 -0.31 -26.17 46.32
C LEU A 152 0.61 -24.94 46.18
N GLY A 153 1.78 -24.97 46.82
CA GLY A 153 2.80 -23.93 46.69
C GLY A 153 3.29 -23.76 45.25
N GLY A 154 3.55 -24.86 44.55
CA GLY A 154 3.97 -24.86 43.14
C GLY A 154 2.91 -24.28 42.20
N MET A 155 1.64 -24.66 42.39
CA MET A 155 0.52 -24.14 41.58
C MET A 155 0.25 -22.66 41.82
N ALA A 156 0.37 -22.20 43.06
CA ALA A 156 0.24 -20.79 43.41
C ALA A 156 1.35 -19.94 42.75
N LEU A 157 2.60 -20.42 42.79
CA LEU A 157 3.74 -19.74 42.15
C LEU A 157 3.57 -19.65 40.64
N LEU A 158 3.17 -20.76 39.98
CA LEU A 158 2.91 -20.76 38.54
C LEU A 158 1.82 -19.76 38.16
N THR A 159 0.71 -19.75 38.91
CA THR A 159 -0.39 -18.81 38.67
C THR A 159 0.07 -17.35 38.79
N ALA A 160 0.88 -17.04 39.80
CA ALA A 160 1.45 -15.70 39.99
C ALA A 160 2.37 -15.29 38.82
N VAL A 161 3.20 -16.20 38.31
CA VAL A 161 4.09 -15.95 37.16
C VAL A 161 3.27 -15.64 35.90
N PHE A 162 2.24 -16.43 35.60
CA PHE A 162 1.39 -16.19 34.43
C PHE A 162 0.62 -14.86 34.53
N ALA A 163 0.13 -14.51 35.71
CA ALA A 163 -0.53 -13.22 35.96
C ALA A 163 0.43 -12.03 35.73
N ALA A 164 1.67 -12.13 36.22
CA ALA A 164 2.69 -11.10 36.03
C ALA A 164 3.06 -10.91 34.55
N LEU A 165 3.25 -12.01 33.81
CA LEU A 165 3.52 -11.96 32.37
C LEU A 165 2.36 -11.33 31.58
N GLY A 166 1.12 -11.70 31.91
CA GLY A 166 -0.07 -11.10 31.32
C GLY A 166 -0.13 -9.57 31.53
N PHE A 167 0.19 -9.10 32.74
CA PHE A 167 0.25 -7.69 33.07
C PHE A 167 1.31 -6.93 32.26
N VAL A 168 2.53 -7.48 32.14
CA VAL A 168 3.63 -6.86 31.37
C VAL A 168 3.26 -6.70 29.90
N VAL A 169 2.63 -7.71 29.29
CA VAL A 169 2.22 -7.64 27.88
C VAL A 169 1.11 -6.61 27.67
N ALA A 170 0.11 -6.56 28.56
CA ALA A 170 -0.96 -5.56 28.51
C ALA A 170 -0.42 -4.13 28.65
N PHE A 171 0.52 -3.92 29.58
CA PHE A 171 1.17 -2.63 29.79
C PHE A 171 1.99 -2.18 28.57
N HIS A 172 2.76 -3.09 27.95
CA HIS A 172 3.51 -2.79 26.72
C HIS A 172 2.61 -2.47 25.52
N ALA A 173 1.43 -3.10 25.42
CA ALA A 173 0.46 -2.79 24.39
C ALA A 173 -0.14 -1.39 24.60
N TRP A 174 -0.53 -1.06 25.83
CA TRP A 174 -1.06 0.25 26.19
C TRP A 174 -0.06 1.37 25.94
N ARG A 175 1.20 1.21 26.38
CA ARG A 175 2.27 2.21 26.17
C ARG A 175 2.57 2.46 24.70
N ARG A 176 2.44 1.45 23.83
CA ARG A 176 2.58 1.61 22.38
C ARG A 176 1.39 2.32 21.73
N GLY A 177 0.21 2.25 22.33
CA GLY A 177 -0.98 2.98 21.90
C GLY A 177 -0.85 4.49 22.15
N LEU A 178 -0.36 4.89 23.34
CA LEU A 178 -0.23 6.29 23.71
C LEU A 178 0.71 7.09 22.80
N ARG A 179 1.84 6.52 22.36
CA ARG A 179 2.78 7.20 21.44
C ARG A 179 2.24 7.49 20.04
N ARG A 180 1.04 7.03 19.70
CA ARG A 180 0.39 7.31 18.41
C ARG A 180 -0.54 8.52 18.47
N LEU A 181 -0.74 9.10 19.66
CA LEU A 181 -1.61 10.25 19.89
C LEU A 181 -0.83 11.57 20.01
N ASP A 182 0.49 11.49 20.12
CA ASP A 182 1.43 12.62 20.05
C ASP A 182 2.03 12.73 18.64
#